data_AF-A0A9X6NCT8-F1
#
_entry.id   AF-A0A9X6NCT8-F1
#
_cell.length_a   1.000
_cell.length_b   1.000
_cell.length_c   1.000
_cell.angle_alpha   90.00
_cell.angle_beta   90.00
_cell.angle_gamma   90.00
#
_symmetry.space_group_name_H-M   'P 1'
#
loop_
_entity.id
_entity.type
_entity.pdbx_description
1 polymer ?
#
loop_
_entity_poly.entity_id
_entity_poly.type
_entity_poly.pdbx_seq_one_letter_code
_entity_poly.pdbx_strand_id
1 'polypeptide(L)'
;MPPLLSYLLHFFIRYHQFSTSNTMKFLSLFLLSVCLLAAISIETAYGLTHIAPCDLDCDRSLAEQNQCCRAHGFSGGSCRGGSWSWCR
;
A
#
# COMPACT_ATOMS: atom_id res chain seq x y z
N MET A 1 -1.37 -7.76 -7.08
CA MET A 1 -1.35 -8.58 -5.84
C MET A 1 -0.03 -9.34 -5.78
N PRO A 2 0.86 -9.06 -4.82
CA PRO A 2 2.17 -9.70 -4.79
C PRO A 2 2.06 -11.18 -4.40
N PRO A 3 2.78 -12.09 -5.09
CA PRO A 3 2.66 -13.55 -4.92
C PRO A 3 3.09 -14.05 -3.52
N LEU A 4 3.86 -13.23 -2.78
CA LEU A 4 4.33 -13.54 -1.43
C LEU A 4 3.21 -13.58 -0.38
N LEU A 5 2.21 -12.71 -0.51
CA LEU A 5 1.12 -12.62 0.46
C LEU A 5 0.24 -13.88 0.42
N SER A 6 0.00 -14.40 -0.79
CA SER A 6 -0.80 -15.61 -0.99
C SER A 6 -0.09 -16.86 -0.46
N TYR A 7 1.24 -16.95 -0.62
CA TYR A 7 2.03 -18.07 -0.09
C TYR A 7 2.07 -18.09 1.44
N LEU A 8 2.24 -16.91 2.07
CA LEU A 8 2.25 -16.77 3.52
C LEU A 8 0.88 -17.11 4.14
N LEU A 9 -0.21 -16.67 3.51
CA LEU A 9 -1.57 -17.03 3.91
C LEU A 9 -1.78 -18.55 3.90
N HIS A 10 -1.39 -19.24 2.82
CA HIS A 10 -1.54 -20.69 2.74
C HIS A 10 -0.70 -21.45 3.78
N PHE A 11 0.52 -21.01 4.06
CA PHE A 11 1.35 -21.61 5.10
C PHE A 11 0.71 -21.44 6.49
N PHE A 12 0.16 -20.26 6.78
CA PHE A 12 -0.48 -19.97 8.06
C PHE A 12 -1.76 -20.78 8.28
N ILE A 13 -2.59 -20.94 7.24
CA ILE A 13 -3.80 -21.77 7.29
C ILE A 13 -3.43 -23.24 7.58
N ARG A 14 -2.38 -23.76 6.94
CA ARG A 14 -1.89 -25.13 7.17
C ARG A 14 -1.30 -25.31 8.56
N TYR A 15 -0.55 -24.33 9.07
CA TYR A 15 0.00 -24.35 10.42
C TYR A 15 -1.10 -24.31 11.50
N HIS A 16 -2.15 -23.51 11.29
CA HIS A 16 -3.29 -23.40 12.21
C HIS A 16 -4.08 -24.72 12.32
N GLN A 17 -4.18 -25.50 11.24
CA GLN A 17 -4.85 -26.81 11.25
C GLN A 17 -4.06 -27.90 12.00
N PHE A 18 -2.73 -27.80 12.06
CA PHE A 18 -1.87 -28.77 12.76
C PHE A 18 -1.74 -28.50 14.27
N SER A 19 -2.06 -27.28 14.73
CA SER A 19 -1.92 -26.92 16.14
C SER A 19 -3.06 -27.48 16.98
N THR A 20 -2.75 -28.39 17.91
CA THR A 20 -3.71 -29.02 18.82
C THR A 20 -3.92 -28.22 20.12
N SER A 21 -3.10 -27.20 20.39
CA SER A 21 -3.13 -26.41 21.61
C SER A 21 -3.85 -25.07 21.40
N ASN A 22 -4.90 -24.81 22.20
CA ASN A 22 -5.70 -23.58 22.10
C ASN A 22 -4.85 -22.31 22.32
N THR A 23 -3.83 -22.35 23.19
CA THR A 23 -2.94 -21.21 23.44
C THR A 23 -2.09 -20.83 22.23
N MET A 24 -1.65 -21.82 21.43
CA MET A 24 -0.87 -21.56 20.22
C MET A 24 -1.73 -20.97 19.09
N LYS A 25 -3.02 -21.31 19.03
CA LYS A 25 -3.99 -20.71 18.09
C LYS A 25 -4.24 -19.24 18.40
N PHE A 26 -4.44 -18.90 19.67
CA PHE A 26 -4.63 -17.50 20.08
C PHE A 26 -3.40 -16.64 19.78
N LEU A 27 -2.20 -17.14 20.09
CA LEU A 27 -0.95 -16.43 19.78
C LEU A 27 -0.78 -16.23 18.25
N SER A 28 -1.08 -17.27 17.47
CA SER A 28 -1.01 -17.24 16.01
C SER A 28 -1.98 -16.22 15.40
N LEU A 29 -3.23 -16.18 15.86
CA LEU A 29 -4.23 -15.20 15.44
C LEU A 29 -3.84 -13.76 15.83
N PHE A 30 -3.30 -13.58 17.03
CA PHE A 30 -2.81 -12.28 17.50
C PHE A 30 -1.64 -11.75 16.67
N LEU A 31 -0.69 -12.62 16.30
CA LEU A 31 0.40 -12.25 15.41
C LEU A 31 -0.10 -11.91 14.00
N LEU A 32 -1.06 -12.68 13.48
CA LEU A 32 -1.69 -12.40 12.18
C LEU A 32 -2.37 -11.03 12.16
N SER A 33 -3.13 -10.69 13.21
CA SER A 33 -3.83 -9.40 13.30
C SER A 33 -2.84 -8.23 13.38
N VAL A 34 -1.77 -8.36 14.19
CA VAL A 34 -0.70 -7.35 14.26
C VAL A 34 0.01 -7.19 12.92
N CYS A 35 0.31 -8.28 12.20
CA CYS A 35 0.90 -8.22 10.86
C CYS A 35 -0.03 -7.56 9.83
N LEU A 36 -1.33 -7.84 9.87
CA LEU A 36 -2.33 -7.19 9.01
C LEU A 36 -2.42 -5.68 9.29
N LEU A 37 -2.48 -5.28 10.56
CA LEU A 37 -2.48 -3.88 10.97
C LEU A 37 -1.21 -3.15 10.54
N ALA A 38 -0.04 -3.81 10.64
CA ALA A 38 1.24 -3.26 10.19
C ALA A 38 1.34 -3.15 8.66
N ALA A 39 0.73 -4.08 7.91
CA ALA A 39 0.70 -4.01 6.45
C ALA A 39 -0.14 -2.82 5.95
N ILE A 40 -1.28 -2.55 6.60
CA ILE A 40 -2.18 -1.46 6.22
C ILE A 40 -1.54 -0.08 6.52
N SER A 41 -0.76 0.05 7.60
CA SER A 41 -0.15 1.32 7.97
C SER A 41 1.01 1.77 7.06
N ILE A 42 1.63 0.84 6.33
CA ILE A 42 2.74 1.16 5.41
C ILE A 42 2.22 1.85 4.14
N GLU A 43 1.01 1.53 3.67
CA GLU A 43 0.45 2.18 2.48
C GLU A 43 0.07 3.65 2.72
N THR A 44 -0.30 4.02 3.94
CA THR A 44 -0.78 5.37 4.26
C THR A 44 0.30 6.40 4.55
N ALA A 45 1.52 5.97 4.90
CA ALA A 45 2.54 6.89 5.42
C ALA A 45 3.49 7.47 4.34
N TYR A 46 3.69 6.78 3.22
CA TYR A 46 4.73 7.12 2.24
C TYR A 46 4.35 6.90 0.77
N GLY A 47 3.06 6.75 0.46
CA GLY A 47 2.58 6.41 -0.89
C GLY A 47 2.68 7.57 -1.89
N LEU A 48 3.89 8.03 -2.20
CA LEU A 48 4.13 8.78 -3.44
C LEU A 48 3.83 7.84 -4.60
N THR A 49 2.64 7.98 -5.17
CA THR A 49 2.15 7.15 -6.27
C THR A 49 2.40 7.88 -7.57
N HIS A 50 3.06 7.18 -8.50
CA HIS A 50 3.26 7.70 -9.85
C HIS A 50 1.98 7.53 -10.67
N ILE A 51 1.45 8.63 -11.18
CA ILE A 51 0.23 8.63 -11.99
C ILE A 51 0.61 9.12 -13.38
N ALA A 52 0.84 8.17 -14.30
CA ALA A 52 1.25 8.45 -15.67
C ALA A 52 0.45 9.58 -16.38
N PRO A 53 -0.89 9.70 -16.23
CA PRO A 53 -1.60 10.83 -16.86
C PRO A 53 -1.26 12.19 -16.24
N CYS A 54 -0.87 12.27 -14.96
CA CYS A 54 -0.49 13.53 -14.31
C CYS A 54 0.93 14.00 -14.66
N ASP A 55 1.70 13.19 -15.40
CA ASP A 55 3.03 13.57 -15.91
C ASP A 55 2.94 14.70 -16.94
N LEU A 56 1.86 14.71 -17.73
CA LEU A 56 1.60 15.74 -18.74
C LEU A 56 1.30 17.11 -18.10
N ASP A 57 0.78 17.11 -16.88
CA ASP A 57 0.47 18.32 -16.13
C ASP A 57 1.69 18.93 -15.44
N CYS A 58 2.81 18.19 -15.37
CA CYS A 58 4.06 18.72 -14.83
C CYS A 58 4.67 19.83 -15.69
N ASP A 59 4.49 19.76 -17.01
CA ASP A 59 4.94 20.79 -17.94
C ASP A 59 3.98 21.99 -18.01
N ARG A 60 2.79 21.86 -17.41
CA ARG A 60 1.72 22.86 -17.45
C ARG A 60 1.80 23.81 -16.26
N SER A 61 1.56 23.30 -15.05
CA SER A 61 1.70 24.06 -13.80
C SER A 61 1.57 23.16 -12.57
N LEU A 62 2.15 23.61 -11.44
CA LEU A 62 1.96 22.93 -10.14
C LEU A 62 0.48 22.90 -9.72
N ALA A 63 -0.34 23.86 -10.16
CA ALA A 63 -1.76 23.90 -9.86
C ALA A 63 -2.53 22.79 -10.60
N GLU A 64 -2.28 22.62 -11.90
CA GLU A 64 -2.88 21.56 -12.72
C GLU A 64 -2.43 20.18 -12.25
N GLN A 65 -1.15 20.01 -11.91
CA GLN A 65 -0.67 18.76 -11.31
C GLN A 65 -1.43 18.41 -10.03
N ASN A 66 -1.57 19.36 -9.11
CA ASN A 66 -2.29 19.13 -7.86
C ASN A 66 -3.76 18.81 -8.09
N GLN A 67 -4.36 19.38 -9.15
CA GLN A 67 -5.74 19.06 -9.53
C GLN A 67 -5.84 17.65 -10.11
N CYS A 68 -4.88 17.22 -10.93
CA CYS A 68 -4.80 15.84 -11.43
C CYS A 68 -4.65 14.84 -10.29
N CYS A 69 -3.70 15.05 -9.38
CA CYS A 69 -3.53 14.17 -8.20
C CYS A 69 -4.82 14.11 -7.34
N ARG A 70 -5.51 15.24 -7.16
CA ARG A 70 -6.81 15.29 -6.47
C ARG A 70 -7.91 14.52 -7.17
N ALA A 71 -7.96 14.54 -8.50
CA ALA A 71 -8.91 13.73 -9.27
C ALA A 71 -8.68 12.22 -9.08
N HIS A 72 -7.46 11.81 -8.73
CA HIS A 72 -7.09 10.43 -8.46
C HIS A 72 -7.13 10.04 -6.97
N GLY A 73 -7.65 10.91 -6.09
CA GLY A 73 -7.82 10.62 -4.66
C GLY A 73 -6.62 10.97 -3.78
N PHE A 74 -5.64 11.70 -4.31
CA PHE A 74 -4.47 12.18 -3.57
C PHE A 74 -4.68 13.63 -3.11
N SER A 75 -4.03 14.05 -2.04
CA SER A 75 -4.10 15.43 -1.53
C SER A 75 -3.42 16.45 -2.44
N GLY A 76 -2.38 16.02 -3.17
CA GLY A 76 -1.63 16.82 -4.12
C GLY A 76 -0.47 16.04 -4.74
N GLY A 77 0.44 16.73 -5.43
CA GLY A 77 1.61 16.08 -6.01
C GLY A 77 2.79 17.01 -6.24
N SER A 78 3.89 16.42 -6.69
CA SER A 78 5.12 17.13 -7.04
C SER A 78 5.76 16.53 -8.29
N CYS A 79 6.39 17.36 -9.11
CA CYS A 79 7.12 16.93 -10.28
C CYS A 79 8.61 16.73 -9.93
N ARG A 80 9.18 15.59 -10.31
CA ARG A 80 10.62 15.35 -10.29
C ARG A 80 11.13 15.20 -11.72
N GLY A 81 12.20 15.92 -12.05
CA GLY A 81 12.83 15.81 -13.37
C GLY A 81 11.99 16.34 -14.55
N GLY A 82 11.05 17.26 -14.30
CA GLY A 82 10.22 17.88 -15.33
C GLY A 82 9.03 17.04 -15.79
N SER A 83 9.16 15.72 -15.83
CA SER A 83 8.15 14.85 -16.48
C SER A 83 7.64 13.68 -15.64
N TRP A 84 8.05 13.57 -14.36
CA TRP A 84 7.51 12.54 -13.46
C TRP A 84 6.74 13.14 -12.31
N SER A 85 5.44 12.88 -12.31
CA SER A 85 4.51 13.29 -11.27
C SER A 85 4.46 12.26 -10.14
N TRP A 86 4.49 12.76 -8.91
CA TRP A 86 4.35 11.96 -7.71
C TRP A 86 3.20 12.52 -6.88
N CYS A 87 2.11 11.77 -6.78
CA CYS A 87 0.93 12.15 -6.02
C CYS A 87 0.97 11.57 -4.61
N ARG A 88 0.49 12.34 -3.63
CA ARG A 88 0.41 11.99 -2.21
C ARG A 88 -0.96 12.35 -1.65
#